data_AF-A0A7S4ADY7-F1
#
_entry.id   AF-A0A7S4ADY7-F1
#
_cell.length_a   1.000
_cell.length_b   1.000
_cell.length_c   1.000
_cell.angle_alpha   90.00
_cell.angle_beta   90.00
_cell.angle_gamma   90.00
#
_symmetry.space_group_name_H-M   'P 1'
#
loop_
_entity.id
_entity.type
_entity.pdbx_description
1 polymer ?
#
loop_
_entity_poly.entity_id
_entity_poly.type
_entity_poly.pdbx_seq_one_letter_code
_entity_poly.pdbx_strand_id
1 'polypeptide(L)'
;RGRKRNRSRGNTNALRCLGTDDTRTRLGGTNNDDTDNIELEFEFDDKLLTVASKKLPWETSEEKNQKPILNLSLRDASPEETRTEDNNDNNEDDSSEWNQGQRWKTTLGYLGDLGVVVVPDEISARSSIEESESSSSLSSESAVLLKHCPQLFRLEPTAIRETARYIVSEFGADYLRNAVLRDDAVLLSFRKDQVAYGLEFMSTMMMTDARPVCGASSAFFLQAIEGGIQERTVGAALGAASAATSKASRSIASDTMESVRKLRDVTRHKK
;
A
#
# COMPACT_ATOMS: atom_id res chain seq x y z
N ARG A 1 29.05 -35.25 16.61
CA ARG A 1 30.21 -34.71 15.86
C ARG A 1 29.99 -33.22 15.64
N GLY A 2 30.40 -32.40 16.62
CA GLY A 2 30.12 -30.96 16.63
C GLY A 2 31.18 -30.16 15.87
N ARG A 3 30.75 -29.23 15.03
CA ARG A 3 31.61 -28.23 14.39
C ARG A 3 31.30 -26.86 14.98
N LYS A 4 32.17 -26.41 15.88
CA LYS A 4 32.31 -25.01 16.30
C LYS A 4 32.79 -24.20 15.08
N ARG A 5 32.13 -23.11 14.74
CA ARG A 5 32.66 -22.09 13.82
C ARG A 5 32.83 -20.76 14.56
N ASN A 6 34.05 -20.25 14.41
CA ASN A 6 34.61 -19.10 15.08
C ASN A 6 33.92 -17.80 14.66
N ARG A 7 33.61 -16.97 15.66
CA ARG A 7 33.32 -15.54 15.49
C ARG A 7 34.64 -14.80 15.23
N SER A 8 34.78 -14.18 14.07
CA SER A 8 35.82 -13.18 13.82
C SER A 8 35.28 -11.80 14.17
N ARG A 9 35.96 -11.12 15.10
CA ARG A 9 35.78 -9.71 15.44
C ARG A 9 36.91 -8.92 14.77
N GLY A 10 36.57 -7.80 14.17
CA GLY A 10 37.46 -6.79 13.60
C GLY A 10 36.64 -5.98 12.60
N ASN A 11 36.65 -4.65 12.53
CA ASN A 11 37.67 -3.71 12.92
C ASN A 11 37.00 -2.36 13.19
N THR A 12 37.36 -1.72 14.30
CA THR A 12 37.01 -0.34 14.65
C THR A 12 37.90 0.60 13.83
N ASN A 13 37.32 1.49 13.03
CA ASN A 13 38.03 2.65 12.51
C ASN A 13 37.51 3.93 13.14
N ALA A 14 38.49 4.62 13.71
CA ALA A 14 38.43 5.81 14.52
C ALA A 14 38.50 7.07 13.64
N LEU A 15 37.99 8.16 14.23
CA LEU A 15 38.43 9.55 14.09
C LEU A 15 38.73 10.10 12.69
N ARG A 16 37.94 11.10 12.29
CA ARG A 16 38.49 12.40 11.89
C ARG A 16 37.56 13.54 12.29
N CYS A 17 38.05 14.35 13.22
CA CYS A 17 37.59 15.70 13.51
C CYS A 17 38.29 16.70 12.58
N LEU A 18 37.75 17.93 12.60
CA LEU A 18 38.31 19.23 12.22
C LEU A 18 37.92 19.76 10.84
N GLY A 19 37.30 20.94 10.88
CA GLY A 19 36.96 21.77 9.72
C GLY A 19 35.89 22.81 10.02
N THR A 20 36.03 23.58 11.10
CA THR A 20 35.27 24.82 11.31
C THR A 20 36.01 25.95 10.61
N ASP A 21 35.50 26.43 9.48
CA ASP A 21 35.92 27.69 8.89
C ASP A 21 34.75 28.68 8.89
N ASP A 22 34.83 29.57 9.86
CA ASP A 22 34.13 30.85 9.90
C ASP A 22 34.63 31.74 8.75
N THR A 23 33.76 32.02 7.77
CA THR A 23 33.90 33.24 6.95
C THR A 23 32.61 34.03 6.96
N ARG A 24 32.56 34.91 7.95
CA ARG A 24 31.65 36.04 8.10
C ARG A 24 31.83 36.99 6.91
N THR A 25 30.84 37.07 6.03
CA THR A 25 30.69 38.23 5.14
C THR A 25 29.33 38.88 5.38
N ARG A 26 29.43 40.18 5.60
CA ARG A 26 28.41 41.16 6.00
C ARG A 26 27.66 41.65 4.75
N LEU A 27 26.57 42.41 5.01
CA LEU A 27 25.67 43.15 4.10
C LEU A 27 24.38 42.35 3.88
N GLY A 28 23.20 42.77 4.36
CA GLY A 28 22.64 44.12 4.33
C GLY A 28 21.55 44.11 3.26
N GLY A 29 20.27 44.08 3.67
CA GLY A 29 19.15 44.04 2.74
C GLY A 29 17.83 43.78 3.46
N THR A 30 17.25 44.83 4.03
CA THR A 30 15.81 44.94 4.29
C THR A 30 15.08 44.79 2.96
N ASN A 31 14.15 43.83 2.82
CA ASN A 31 13.07 43.88 1.84
C ASN A 31 11.96 42.91 2.28
N ASN A 32 10.88 43.50 2.79
CA ASN A 32 9.48 43.07 2.68
C ASN A 32 9.22 41.59 2.38
N ASP A 33 9.00 40.79 3.42
CA ASP A 33 8.21 39.55 3.31
C ASP A 33 6.73 39.94 3.29
N ASP A 34 6.30 40.56 2.18
CA ASP A 34 4.95 40.34 1.68
C ASP A 34 4.99 38.94 1.06
N THR A 35 4.94 37.91 1.90
CA THR A 35 4.57 36.57 1.44
C THR A 35 3.11 36.66 1.05
N ASP A 36 2.89 37.09 -0.20
CA ASP A 36 1.69 36.79 -0.93
C ASP A 36 1.50 35.27 -0.81
N ASN A 37 0.59 34.89 0.08
CA ASN A 37 -0.03 33.57 0.06
C ASN A 37 -0.78 33.50 -1.27
N ILE A 38 -0.04 33.22 -2.34
CA ILE A 38 -0.61 32.75 -3.58
C ILE A 38 -1.14 31.36 -3.23
N GLU A 39 -2.37 31.32 -2.72
CA GLU A 39 -3.21 30.15 -2.80
C GLU A 39 -3.35 29.85 -4.30
N LEU A 40 -2.40 29.08 -4.82
CA LEU A 40 -2.49 28.42 -6.11
C LEU A 40 -3.67 27.47 -5.97
N GLU A 41 -4.86 27.97 -6.27
CA GLU A 41 -6.04 27.18 -6.51
C GLU A 41 -5.72 26.23 -7.66
N PHE A 42 -5.35 25.01 -7.32
CA PHE A 42 -5.31 23.91 -8.28
C PHE A 42 -6.75 23.59 -8.64
N GLU A 43 -7.22 24.14 -9.75
CA GLU A 43 -8.49 23.75 -10.35
C GLU A 43 -8.33 22.33 -10.91
N PHE A 44 -8.70 21.32 -10.11
CA PHE A 44 -8.72 19.94 -10.55
C PHE A 44 -10.00 19.68 -11.35
N ASP A 45 -9.86 19.09 -12.54
CA ASP A 45 -11.00 18.63 -13.32
C ASP A 45 -11.88 17.67 -12.50
N ASP A 46 -13.19 17.93 -12.40
CA ASP A 46 -14.20 17.03 -11.80
C ASP A 46 -14.14 15.60 -12.37
N LYS A 47 -13.66 15.46 -13.61
CA LYS A 47 -13.40 14.18 -14.26
C LYS A 47 -12.30 13.37 -13.56
N LEU A 48 -11.26 14.03 -13.08
CA LEU A 48 -10.16 13.35 -12.39
C LEU A 48 -10.62 12.86 -11.02
N LEU A 49 -11.39 13.67 -10.29
CA LEU A 49 -12.02 13.31 -9.03
C LEU A 49 -12.96 12.09 -9.17
N THR A 50 -13.81 12.07 -10.20
CA THR A 50 -14.70 10.94 -10.46
C THR A 50 -13.98 9.66 -10.90
N VAL A 51 -12.79 9.76 -11.49
CA VAL A 51 -11.96 8.58 -11.81
C VAL A 51 -11.15 8.13 -10.60
N ALA A 52 -10.62 9.06 -9.80
CA ALA A 52 -9.87 8.78 -8.58
C ALA A 52 -10.72 8.10 -7.50
N SER A 53 -12.03 8.37 -7.47
CA SER A 53 -12.98 7.72 -6.56
C SER A 53 -13.27 6.25 -6.91
N LYS A 54 -12.86 5.78 -8.10
CA LYS A 54 -13.01 4.36 -8.46
C LYS A 54 -12.06 3.51 -7.63
N LYS A 55 -12.62 2.53 -6.92
CA LYS A 55 -11.87 1.56 -6.11
C LYS A 55 -10.90 0.75 -6.98
N LEU A 56 -9.70 0.52 -6.44
CA LEU A 56 -8.68 -0.32 -7.07
C LEU A 56 -9.05 -1.81 -6.99
N PRO A 57 -8.51 -2.67 -7.88
CA PRO A 57 -8.81 -4.10 -7.86
C PRO A 57 -8.51 -4.77 -6.51
N TRP A 58 -7.42 -4.38 -5.85
CA TRP A 58 -7.05 -4.92 -4.54
C TRP A 58 -8.03 -4.46 -3.44
N GLU A 59 -8.58 -3.25 -3.51
CA GLU A 59 -9.59 -2.75 -2.56
C GLU A 59 -10.90 -3.53 -2.70
N THR A 60 -11.33 -3.79 -3.93
CA THR A 60 -12.54 -4.60 -4.16
C THR A 60 -12.34 -6.04 -3.69
N SER A 61 -11.11 -6.56 -3.74
CA SER A 61 -10.77 -7.89 -3.28
C SER A 61 -10.74 -7.96 -1.75
N GLU A 62 -10.19 -6.94 -1.08
CA GLU A 62 -10.19 -6.81 0.37
C GLU A 62 -11.61 -6.65 0.93
N GLU A 63 -12.46 -5.83 0.31
CA GLU A 63 -13.86 -5.67 0.71
C GLU A 63 -14.64 -6.99 0.58
N LYS A 64 -14.38 -7.77 -0.47
CA LYS A 64 -14.97 -9.11 -0.63
C LYS A 64 -14.48 -10.07 0.45
N ASN A 65 -13.20 -9.98 0.83
CA ASN A 65 -12.60 -10.84 1.86
C ASN A 65 -13.11 -10.49 3.27
N GLN A 66 -13.46 -9.23 3.53
CA GLN A 66 -14.05 -8.80 4.80
C GLN A 66 -15.51 -9.25 4.96
N LYS A 67 -16.24 -9.50 3.86
CA LYS A 67 -17.60 -10.03 3.91
C LYS A 67 -17.53 -11.52 4.26
N PRO A 68 -18.08 -11.97 5.41
CA PRO A 68 -18.08 -13.38 5.76
C PRO A 68 -18.82 -14.17 4.67
N ILE A 69 -18.11 -15.11 4.02
CA ILE A 69 -18.62 -15.95 2.92
C ILE A 69 -19.84 -16.78 3.35
N LEU A 70 -19.99 -17.00 4.66
CA LEU A 70 -21.01 -17.83 5.26
C LEU A 70 -21.43 -17.20 6.60
N ASN A 71 -22.55 -16.49 6.60
CA ASN A 71 -23.25 -16.04 7.81
C ASN A 71 -23.86 -17.26 8.53
N LEU A 72 -23.02 -18.12 9.10
CA LEU A 72 -23.44 -19.27 9.90
C LEU A 72 -23.93 -18.86 11.30
N SER A 73 -23.77 -17.59 11.69
CA SER A 73 -24.34 -17.04 12.93
C SER A 73 -25.86 -17.01 12.95
N LEU A 74 -26.52 -17.13 11.79
CA LEU A 74 -28.00 -17.13 11.70
C LEU A 74 -28.63 -18.48 12.00
N ARG A 75 -27.86 -19.56 12.19
CA ARG A 75 -28.43 -20.92 12.29
C ARG A 75 -28.62 -21.44 13.72
N ASP A 76 -28.00 -20.82 14.73
CA ASP A 76 -28.14 -21.20 16.15
C ASP A 76 -28.71 -20.10 17.06
N ALA A 77 -29.22 -19.00 16.49
CA ALA A 77 -29.95 -18.00 17.28
C ALA A 77 -31.37 -18.51 17.56
N SER A 78 -31.52 -19.18 18.70
CA SER A 78 -32.78 -19.27 19.45
C SER A 78 -33.43 -17.86 19.52
N PRO A 79 -34.77 -17.72 19.45
CA PRO A 79 -35.44 -16.43 19.21
C PRO A 79 -35.45 -15.47 20.42
N GLU A 80 -34.54 -15.60 21.37
CA GLU A 80 -34.44 -14.70 22.52
C GLU A 80 -33.05 -14.07 22.60
N GLU A 81 -33.07 -12.73 22.51
CA GLU A 81 -32.05 -11.81 22.99
C GLU A 81 -30.69 -11.77 22.26
N THR A 82 -30.58 -10.85 21.30
CA THR A 82 -29.64 -9.73 21.42
C THR A 82 -30.06 -8.63 20.45
N ARG A 83 -30.67 -7.57 21.00
CA ARG A 83 -30.58 -6.23 20.41
C ARG A 83 -29.13 -5.78 20.57
N THR A 84 -28.26 -6.14 19.64
CA THR A 84 -27.04 -5.37 19.43
C THR A 84 -27.48 -4.11 18.71
N GLU A 85 -27.51 -3.02 19.46
CA GLU A 85 -27.55 -1.67 18.95
C GLU A 85 -26.55 -1.58 17.80
N ASP A 86 -27.08 -1.31 16.61
CA ASP A 86 -26.31 -0.86 15.47
C ASP A 86 -25.58 0.41 15.94
N ASN A 87 -24.32 0.24 16.36
CA ASN A 87 -23.36 1.32 16.43
C ASN A 87 -23.18 1.81 14.99
N ASN A 88 -24.06 2.74 14.64
CA ASN A 88 -23.95 3.63 13.53
C ASN A 88 -22.67 4.43 13.78
N ASP A 89 -21.54 3.85 13.38
CA ASP A 89 -20.29 4.57 13.15
C ASP A 89 -20.64 5.67 12.15
N ASN A 90 -21.01 6.83 12.69
CA ASN A 90 -20.83 8.12 12.07
C ASN A 90 -19.32 8.27 11.82
N ASN A 91 -18.78 7.53 10.86
CA ASN A 91 -17.68 8.03 10.05
C ASN A 91 -18.28 9.17 9.25
N GLU A 92 -18.42 10.32 9.92
CA GLU A 92 -18.47 11.59 9.23
C GLU A 92 -17.32 11.56 8.25
N ASP A 93 -17.74 11.57 6.99
CA ASP A 93 -16.96 11.50 5.79
C ASP A 93 -15.92 12.63 5.86
N ASP A 94 -14.72 12.29 6.37
CA ASP A 94 -13.52 13.13 6.43
C ASP A 94 -12.93 13.34 5.01
N SER A 95 -13.83 13.40 4.03
CA SER A 95 -13.60 13.58 2.61
C SER A 95 -13.55 15.06 2.21
N SER A 96 -13.80 15.99 3.14
CA SER A 96 -13.62 17.43 2.88
C SER A 96 -12.15 17.81 2.61
N GLU A 97 -11.19 17.08 3.20
CA GLU A 97 -9.76 17.29 2.94
C GLU A 97 -9.29 16.78 1.57
N TRP A 98 -10.06 15.91 0.90
CA TRP A 98 -9.67 15.35 -0.39
C TRP A 98 -9.77 16.39 -1.51
N ASN A 99 -10.65 17.37 -1.35
CA ASN A 99 -11.06 18.25 -2.43
C ASN A 99 -10.03 19.32 -2.83
N GLN A 100 -8.96 19.53 -2.06
CA GLN A 100 -8.01 20.62 -2.32
C GLN A 100 -6.62 20.17 -2.78
N GLY A 101 -6.40 18.88 -3.07
CA GLY A 101 -5.11 18.38 -3.57
C GLY A 101 -3.90 18.57 -2.62
N GLN A 102 -4.13 18.99 -1.37
CA GLN A 102 -3.08 19.17 -0.36
C GLN A 102 -2.35 17.85 -0.05
N ARG A 103 -3.07 16.73 -0.05
CA ARG A 103 -2.50 15.39 0.12
C ARG A 103 -1.52 15.06 -1.00
N TRP A 104 -1.88 15.36 -2.25
CA TRP A 104 -0.99 15.16 -3.39
C TRP A 104 0.25 16.05 -3.33
N LYS A 105 0.11 17.32 -2.94
CA LYS A 105 1.25 18.24 -2.73
C LYS A 105 2.23 17.70 -1.69
N THR A 106 1.70 17.12 -0.61
CA THR A 106 2.50 16.46 0.44
C THR A 106 3.20 15.22 -0.10
N THR A 107 2.51 14.38 -0.88
CA THR A 107 3.08 13.20 -1.55
C THR A 107 4.22 13.58 -2.49
N LEU A 108 4.07 14.64 -3.29
CA LEU A 108 5.13 15.15 -4.15
C LEU A 108 6.35 15.60 -3.36
N GLY A 109 6.15 16.30 -2.23
CA GLY A 109 7.23 16.65 -1.31
C GLY A 109 8.01 15.42 -0.83
N TYR A 110 7.31 14.36 -0.43
CA TYR A 110 7.95 13.12 0.00
C TYR A 110 8.68 12.37 -1.12
N LEU A 111 8.17 12.40 -2.35
CA LEU A 111 8.86 11.82 -3.50
C LEU A 111 10.12 12.62 -3.83
N GLY A 112 10.07 13.96 -3.72
CA GLY A 112 11.23 14.84 -3.83
C GLY A 112 12.31 14.54 -2.78
N ASP A 113 11.92 14.34 -1.51
CA ASP A 113 12.83 13.98 -0.42
C ASP A 113 13.58 12.65 -0.66
N LEU A 114 12.97 11.73 -1.42
CA LEU A 114 13.59 10.45 -1.78
C LEU A 114 14.62 10.57 -2.92
N GLY A 115 14.92 11.79 -3.36
CA GLY A 115 15.86 12.05 -4.45
C GLY A 115 15.25 11.85 -5.83
N VAL A 116 13.92 11.65 -5.91
CA VAL A 116 13.21 11.74 -7.18
C VAL A 116 13.00 13.21 -7.48
N VAL A 117 14.04 13.85 -8.01
CA VAL A 117 13.83 15.11 -8.72
C VAL A 117 13.09 14.73 -9.99
N VAL A 118 11.78 15.00 -9.98
CA VAL A 118 10.92 15.01 -11.16
C VAL A 118 11.42 16.18 -12.01
N VAL A 119 12.47 15.92 -12.80
CA VAL A 119 13.05 16.93 -13.69
C VAL A 119 12.10 17.05 -14.86
N PRO A 120 11.45 18.22 -15.04
CA PRO A 120 10.64 18.45 -16.22
C PRO A 120 11.56 18.41 -17.44
N ASP A 121 11.16 17.65 -18.44
CA ASP A 121 11.72 17.51 -19.79
C ASP A 121 12.80 16.44 -20.04
N GLU A 122 12.39 15.41 -20.79
CA GLU A 122 12.91 15.15 -22.16
C GLU A 122 11.83 14.59 -23.14
N ILE A 123 10.58 14.37 -22.70
CA ILE A 123 9.53 13.77 -23.56
C ILE A 123 8.87 14.79 -24.51
N SER A 124 9.02 16.10 -24.26
CA SER A 124 8.46 17.15 -25.13
C SER A 124 9.17 17.32 -26.48
N ALA A 125 10.30 16.66 -26.74
CA ALA A 125 11.03 16.78 -28.01
C ALA A 125 10.39 16.01 -29.20
N ARG A 126 9.20 15.42 -29.05
CA ARG A 126 8.52 14.68 -30.14
C ARG A 126 7.07 15.08 -30.44
N SER A 127 6.51 16.05 -29.74
CA SER A 127 5.16 16.56 -30.01
C SER A 127 5.24 18.03 -30.39
N SER A 128 5.58 18.29 -31.64
CA SER A 128 5.63 19.63 -32.21
C SER A 128 4.25 20.31 -32.20
N ILE A 129 4.26 21.60 -31.85
CA ILE A 129 3.30 22.66 -32.24
C ILE A 129 1.98 22.66 -31.43
N GLU A 130 1.94 23.45 -30.35
CA GLU A 130 1.29 24.77 -30.30
C GLU A 130 1.70 25.49 -29.01
N GLU A 131 2.34 26.64 -29.16
CA GLU A 131 2.80 27.52 -28.08
C GLU A 131 1.60 28.32 -27.55
N SER A 132 1.33 28.19 -26.25
CA SER A 132 0.54 29.17 -25.50
C SER A 132 1.22 29.35 -24.16
N GLU A 133 1.90 30.50 -24.04
CA GLU A 133 2.58 30.95 -22.84
C GLU A 133 1.54 31.20 -21.74
N SER A 134 1.58 30.38 -20.69
CA SER A 134 0.88 30.62 -19.44
C SER A 134 1.78 30.15 -18.31
N SER A 135 2.29 31.12 -17.56
CA SER A 135 3.21 30.96 -16.44
C SER A 135 2.50 30.39 -15.22
N SER A 136 2.47 29.06 -15.10
CA SER A 136 2.15 28.30 -13.87
C SER A 136 2.75 26.87 -13.92
N SER A 137 3.99 26.74 -14.40
CA SER A 137 4.58 25.48 -14.90
C SER A 137 5.15 24.49 -13.86
N LEU A 138 4.66 24.51 -12.61
CA LEU A 138 4.73 23.31 -11.78
C LEU A 138 3.49 22.48 -12.09
N SER A 139 3.60 21.45 -12.97
CA SER A 139 2.83 20.17 -12.89
C SER A 139 2.60 19.44 -14.25
N SER A 140 3.37 19.64 -15.32
CA SER A 140 3.15 18.81 -16.53
C SER A 140 3.33 17.31 -16.23
N GLU A 141 4.39 16.94 -15.50
CA GLU A 141 4.64 15.54 -15.12
C GLU A 141 3.75 15.02 -14.00
N SER A 142 3.42 15.81 -12.98
CA SER A 142 2.45 15.37 -11.97
C SER A 142 1.05 15.20 -12.55
N ALA A 143 0.67 15.99 -13.56
CA ALA A 143 -0.57 15.76 -14.31
C ALA A 143 -0.49 14.47 -15.14
N VAL A 144 0.67 14.14 -15.73
CA VAL A 144 0.89 12.86 -16.44
C VAL A 144 0.81 11.67 -15.48
N LEU A 145 1.45 11.76 -14.30
CA LEU A 145 1.37 10.73 -13.25
C LEU A 145 -0.07 10.48 -12.81
N LEU A 146 -0.83 11.56 -12.54
CA LEU A 146 -2.23 11.46 -12.14
C LEU A 146 -3.13 11.00 -13.29
N LYS A 147 -2.76 11.27 -14.55
CA LYS A 147 -3.46 10.72 -15.71
C LYS A 147 -3.30 9.20 -15.81
N HIS A 148 -2.14 8.67 -15.42
CA HIS A 148 -1.87 7.22 -15.41
C HIS A 148 -2.43 6.53 -14.16
N CYS A 149 -2.30 7.14 -12.98
CA CYS A 149 -2.81 6.60 -11.73
C CYS A 149 -3.51 7.69 -10.90
N PRO A 150 -4.78 8.01 -11.22
CA PRO A 150 -5.54 9.03 -10.50
C PRO A 150 -5.81 8.64 -9.04
N GLN A 151 -5.71 7.35 -8.70
CA GLN A 151 -5.95 6.85 -7.35
C GLN A 151 -4.89 7.32 -6.34
N LEU A 152 -3.70 7.73 -6.79
CA LEU A 152 -2.68 8.36 -5.94
C LEU A 152 -3.18 9.63 -5.25
N PHE A 153 -4.22 10.27 -5.82
CA PHE A 153 -4.84 11.46 -5.24
C PHE A 153 -5.60 11.16 -3.93
N ARG A 154 -6.17 9.95 -3.81
CA ARG A 154 -6.96 9.54 -2.62
C ARG A 154 -6.11 8.91 -1.53
N LEU A 155 -5.00 8.28 -1.91
CA LEU A 155 -4.20 7.48 -0.99
C LEU A 155 -3.48 8.34 0.05
N GLU A 156 -3.27 7.76 1.23
CA GLU A 156 -2.57 8.45 2.32
C GLU A 156 -1.10 8.74 1.91
N PRO A 157 -0.62 9.99 2.04
CA PRO A 157 0.75 10.34 1.65
C PRO A 157 1.82 9.51 2.36
N THR A 158 1.56 9.11 3.61
CA THR A 158 2.43 8.24 4.42
C THR A 158 2.57 6.85 3.80
N ALA A 159 1.47 6.24 3.35
CA ALA A 159 1.46 4.93 2.70
C ALA A 159 2.24 4.95 1.38
N ILE A 160 2.01 5.97 0.54
CA ILE A 160 2.77 6.15 -0.71
C ILE A 160 4.26 6.31 -0.41
N ARG A 161 4.61 7.13 0.58
CA ARG A 161 6.00 7.36 1.01
C ARG A 161 6.66 6.07 1.47
N GLU A 162 5.98 5.25 2.25
CA GLU A 162 6.51 3.97 2.72
C GLU A 162 6.76 2.99 1.59
N THR A 163 5.82 2.88 0.64
CA THR A 163 5.97 2.05 -0.55
C THR A 163 7.12 2.55 -1.42
N ALA A 164 7.19 3.86 -1.69
CA ALA A 164 8.27 4.47 -2.45
C ALA A 164 9.64 4.23 -1.78
N ARG A 165 9.74 4.44 -0.46
CA ARG A 165 10.97 4.17 0.30
C ARG A 165 11.39 2.71 0.21
N TYR A 166 10.44 1.78 0.28
CA TYR A 166 10.72 0.36 0.12
C TYR A 166 11.28 0.04 -1.27
N ILE A 167 10.65 0.58 -2.34
CA ILE A 167 11.13 0.41 -3.72
C ILE A 167 12.55 0.97 -3.87
N VAL A 168 12.83 2.16 -3.33
CA VAL A 168 14.18 2.76 -3.36
C VAL A 168 15.19 1.89 -2.62
N SER A 169 14.81 1.29 -1.49
CA SER A 169 15.72 0.42 -0.73
C SER A 169 16.05 -0.89 -1.45
N GLU A 170 15.11 -1.42 -2.26
CA GLU A 170 15.28 -2.71 -2.96
C GLU A 170 15.90 -2.55 -4.35
N PHE A 171 15.53 -1.50 -5.10
CA PHE A 171 15.89 -1.32 -6.51
C PHE A 171 16.66 -0.02 -6.81
N GLY A 172 16.76 0.90 -5.85
CA GLY A 172 17.39 2.21 -6.01
C GLY A 172 16.45 3.32 -6.49
N ALA A 173 16.90 4.57 -6.34
CA ALA A 173 16.14 5.76 -6.72
C ALA A 173 15.93 5.87 -8.24
N ASP A 174 16.91 5.42 -9.04
CA ASP A 174 16.82 5.46 -10.50
C ASP A 174 15.70 4.56 -11.03
N TYR A 175 15.46 3.41 -10.40
CA TYR A 175 14.35 2.52 -10.77
C TYR A 175 13.00 3.16 -10.47
N LEU A 176 12.86 3.77 -9.28
CA LEU A 176 11.64 4.50 -8.91
C LEU A 176 11.35 5.62 -9.93
N ARG A 177 12.38 6.38 -10.31
CA ARG A 177 12.24 7.50 -11.26
C ARG A 177 11.93 7.03 -12.68
N ASN A 178 12.72 6.11 -13.21
CA ASN A 178 12.72 5.81 -14.65
C ASN A 178 11.72 4.73 -15.05
N ALA A 179 11.45 3.76 -14.18
CA ALA A 179 10.53 2.66 -14.47
C ALA A 179 9.18 2.86 -13.78
N VAL A 180 9.20 3.09 -12.46
CA VAL A 180 7.94 3.13 -11.68
C VAL A 180 7.13 4.39 -11.97
N LEU A 181 7.72 5.58 -11.84
CA LEU A 181 6.97 6.82 -12.05
C LEU A 181 6.60 7.03 -13.53
N ARG A 182 7.48 6.62 -14.45
CA ARG A 182 7.25 6.84 -15.88
C ARG A 182 6.29 5.83 -16.50
N ASP A 183 6.48 4.54 -16.20
CA ASP A 183 5.79 3.47 -16.92
C ASP A 183 4.64 2.89 -16.09
N ASP A 184 4.84 2.63 -14.79
CA ASP A 184 3.90 1.89 -13.95
C ASP A 184 3.62 2.58 -12.59
N ALA A 185 3.09 3.81 -12.62
CA ALA A 185 2.79 4.58 -11.41
C ALA A 185 1.81 3.89 -10.45
N VAL A 186 1.06 2.90 -10.96
CA VAL A 186 0.15 2.04 -10.18
C VAL A 186 0.87 1.29 -9.06
N LEU A 187 2.18 1.02 -9.18
CA LEU A 187 2.96 0.36 -8.12
C LEU A 187 2.95 1.15 -6.80
N LEU A 188 2.89 2.49 -6.88
CA LEU A 188 2.80 3.35 -5.70
C LEU A 188 1.43 3.29 -5.01
N SER A 189 0.42 2.73 -5.68
CA SER A 189 -0.91 2.56 -5.11
C SER A 189 -1.03 1.37 -4.15
N PHE A 190 -0.06 0.45 -4.18
CA PHE A 190 -0.04 -0.71 -3.29
C PHE A 190 0.58 -0.37 -1.94
N ARG A 191 0.16 -1.08 -0.89
CA ARG A 191 0.76 -0.94 0.44
C ARG A 191 2.11 -1.63 0.47
N LYS A 192 3.05 -1.09 1.25
CA LYS A 192 4.38 -1.65 1.46
C LYS A 192 4.37 -3.16 1.73
N ASP A 193 3.47 -3.65 2.57
CA ASP A 193 3.40 -5.07 2.93
C ASP A 193 3.00 -5.98 1.76
N GLN A 194 2.19 -5.47 0.83
CA GLN A 194 1.81 -6.18 -0.38
C GLN A 194 2.98 -6.20 -1.37
N VAL A 195 3.69 -5.08 -1.49
CA VAL A 195 4.87 -4.94 -2.35
C VAL A 195 6.01 -5.84 -1.88
N ALA A 196 6.30 -5.84 -0.58
CA ALA A 196 7.31 -6.70 0.01
C ALA A 196 6.97 -8.18 -0.17
N TYR A 197 5.72 -8.54 0.08
CA TYR A 197 5.28 -9.93 -0.09
C TYR A 197 5.27 -10.38 -1.54
N GLY A 198 4.89 -9.51 -2.48
CA GLY A 198 4.94 -9.83 -3.92
C GLY A 198 6.35 -10.24 -4.34
N LEU A 199 7.37 -9.54 -3.86
CA LEU A 199 8.77 -9.87 -4.12
C LEU A 199 9.18 -11.22 -3.51
N GLU A 200 8.76 -11.50 -2.28
CA GLU A 200 9.00 -12.80 -1.61
C GLU A 200 8.28 -13.95 -2.33
N PHE A 201 7.03 -13.73 -2.73
CA PHE A 201 6.21 -14.67 -3.49
C PHE A 201 6.89 -15.02 -4.81
N MET A 202 7.31 -14.01 -5.58
CA MET A 202 7.99 -14.24 -6.85
C MET A 202 9.33 -14.94 -6.66
N SER A 203 10.09 -14.59 -5.63
CA SER A 203 11.35 -15.28 -5.31
C SER A 203 11.13 -16.75 -4.99
N THR A 204 10.05 -17.07 -4.28
CA THR A 204 9.64 -18.45 -3.98
C THR A 204 9.21 -19.18 -5.24
N MET A 205 8.43 -18.53 -6.12
CA MET A 205 7.93 -19.11 -7.37
C MET A 205 9.08 -19.40 -8.36
N MET A 206 10.06 -18.51 -8.44
CA MET A 206 11.22 -18.64 -9.32
C MET A 206 12.34 -19.51 -8.71
N MET A 207 12.20 -19.93 -7.45
CA MET A 207 13.22 -20.66 -6.68
C MET A 207 14.60 -19.95 -6.67
N THR A 208 14.59 -18.63 -6.90
CA THR A 208 15.77 -17.78 -7.10
C THR A 208 15.43 -16.36 -6.66
N ASP A 209 16.43 -15.48 -6.53
CA ASP A 209 16.18 -14.08 -6.19
C ASP A 209 15.44 -13.40 -7.35
N ALA A 210 14.22 -12.89 -7.10
CA ALA A 210 13.39 -12.22 -8.09
C ALA A 210 13.78 -10.75 -8.32
N ARG A 211 14.59 -10.15 -7.43
CA ARG A 211 15.04 -8.75 -7.53
C ARG A 211 15.62 -8.36 -8.89
N PRO A 212 16.56 -9.11 -9.50
CA PRO A 212 17.10 -8.74 -10.82
C PRO A 212 16.03 -8.72 -11.93
N VAL A 213 15.02 -9.58 -11.85
CA VAL A 213 13.95 -9.67 -12.85
C VAL A 213 12.94 -8.54 -12.66
N CYS A 214 12.51 -8.30 -11.41
CA CYS A 214 11.63 -7.18 -11.07
C CYS A 214 12.32 -5.82 -11.28
N GLY A 215 13.62 -5.72 -11.03
CA GLY A 215 14.42 -4.52 -11.29
C GLY A 215 14.63 -4.23 -12.78
N ALA A 216 14.59 -5.27 -13.62
CA ALA A 216 14.65 -5.10 -15.07
C ALA A 216 13.31 -4.66 -15.69
N SER A 217 12.18 -4.94 -15.03
CA SER A 217 10.85 -4.63 -15.53
C SER A 217 9.82 -4.41 -14.43
N SER A 218 9.25 -3.21 -14.38
CA SER A 218 8.16 -2.83 -13.47
C SER A 218 6.88 -3.65 -13.69
N ALA A 219 6.60 -4.07 -14.93
CA ALA A 219 5.46 -4.94 -15.24
C ALA A 219 5.59 -6.33 -14.56
N PHE A 220 6.79 -6.91 -14.56
CA PHE A 220 7.04 -8.16 -13.83
C PHE A 220 6.88 -7.97 -12.32
N PHE A 221 7.28 -6.81 -11.81
CA PHE A 221 7.10 -6.50 -10.40
C PHE A 221 5.62 -6.32 -10.03
N LEU A 222 4.82 -5.69 -10.89
CA LEU A 222 3.38 -5.59 -10.72
C LEU A 222 2.73 -6.98 -10.68
N GLN A 223 3.10 -7.86 -11.61
CA GLN A 223 2.61 -9.24 -11.64
C GLN A 223 2.99 -10.03 -10.38
N ALA A 224 4.19 -9.78 -9.82
CA ALA A 224 4.61 -10.37 -8.55
C ALA A 224 3.71 -9.96 -7.39
N ILE A 225 3.34 -8.68 -7.32
CA ILE A 225 2.44 -8.14 -6.29
C ILE A 225 1.04 -8.72 -6.43
N GLU A 226 0.49 -8.72 -7.63
CA GLU A 226 -0.84 -9.28 -7.90
C GLU A 226 -0.89 -10.79 -7.58
N GLY A 227 0.13 -11.54 -8.01
CA GLY A 227 0.26 -12.96 -7.70
C GLY A 227 0.35 -13.22 -6.19
N GLY A 228 1.11 -12.40 -5.45
CA GLY A 228 1.21 -12.49 -4.00
C GLY A 228 -0.11 -12.17 -3.28
N ILE A 229 -0.87 -11.17 -3.74
CA ILE A 229 -2.19 -10.85 -3.17
C ILE A 229 -3.17 -12.01 -3.41
N GLN A 230 -3.14 -12.62 -4.60
CA GLN A 230 -3.97 -13.77 -4.94
C GLN A 230 -3.59 -14.99 -4.08
N GLU A 231 -2.30 -15.28 -3.93
CA GLU A 231 -1.80 -16.36 -3.06
C GLU A 231 -2.34 -16.20 -1.64
N ARG A 232 -2.19 -15.00 -1.04
CA ARG A 232 -2.64 -14.76 0.34
C ARG A 232 -4.15 -14.92 0.48
N THR A 233 -4.89 -14.47 -0.51
CA THR A 233 -6.35 -14.58 -0.52
C THR A 233 -6.78 -16.04 -0.58
N VAL A 234 -6.17 -16.85 -1.45
CA VAL A 234 -6.44 -18.28 -1.55
C VAL A 234 -5.98 -19.01 -0.28
N GLY A 235 -4.81 -18.68 0.25
CA GLY A 235 -4.27 -19.24 1.49
C GLY A 235 -5.18 -18.96 2.69
N ALA A 236 -5.68 -17.73 2.81
CA ALA A 236 -6.65 -17.35 3.84
C ALA A 236 -7.98 -18.11 3.69
N ALA A 237 -8.51 -18.20 2.46
CA ALA A 237 -9.74 -18.94 2.19
C ALA A 237 -9.61 -20.44 2.51
N LEU A 238 -8.49 -21.08 2.13
CA LEU A 238 -8.20 -22.47 2.46
C LEU A 238 -7.98 -22.68 3.96
N GLY A 239 -7.30 -21.75 4.63
CA GLY A 239 -7.13 -21.76 6.08
C GLY A 239 -8.47 -21.69 6.81
N ALA A 240 -9.36 -20.78 6.38
CA ALA A 240 -10.71 -20.64 6.91
C ALA A 240 -11.57 -21.89 6.64
N ALA A 241 -11.50 -22.46 5.43
CA ALA A 241 -12.22 -23.68 5.07
C ALA A 241 -11.74 -24.89 5.89
N SER A 242 -10.43 -25.01 6.12
CA SER A 242 -9.84 -26.04 6.98
C SER A 242 -10.28 -25.88 8.44
N ALA A 243 -10.25 -24.65 8.97
CA ALA A 243 -10.75 -24.35 10.32
C ALA A 243 -12.25 -24.66 10.48
N ALA A 244 -13.07 -24.29 9.49
CA ALA A 244 -14.50 -24.59 9.46
C ALA A 244 -14.76 -26.10 9.43
N THR A 245 -14.03 -26.86 8.60
CA THR A 245 -14.12 -28.31 8.52
C THR A 245 -13.69 -28.97 9.84
N SER A 246 -12.62 -28.46 10.47
CA SER A 246 -12.17 -28.92 11.78
C SER A 246 -13.24 -28.66 12.86
N LYS A 247 -13.89 -27.50 12.84
CA LYS A 247 -15.00 -27.19 13.76
C LYS A 247 -16.22 -28.08 13.52
N ALA A 248 -16.60 -28.29 12.26
CA ALA A 248 -17.73 -29.14 11.88
C ALA A 248 -17.51 -30.60 12.31
N SER A 249 -16.31 -31.15 12.08
CA SER A 249 -15.97 -32.52 12.51
C SER A 249 -16.01 -32.68 14.04
N ARG A 250 -15.53 -31.68 14.80
CA ARG A 250 -15.66 -31.68 16.27
C ARG A 250 -17.12 -31.59 16.72
N SER A 251 -17.94 -30.79 16.04
CA SER A 251 -19.38 -30.69 16.35
C SER A 251 -20.08 -32.04 16.13
N ILE A 252 -19.86 -32.67 14.97
CA ILE A 252 -20.45 -33.99 14.66
C ILE A 252 -19.99 -35.04 15.69
N ALA A 253 -18.71 -35.03 16.06
CA ALA A 253 -18.19 -35.92 17.10
C ALA A 253 -18.85 -35.67 18.48
N SER A 254 -19.10 -34.41 18.83
CA SER A 254 -19.82 -34.03 20.05
C SER A 254 -21.27 -34.52 20.02
N ASP A 255 -21.99 -34.26 18.93
CA ASP A 255 -23.41 -34.60 18.78
C ASP A 255 -23.63 -36.12 18.79
N THR A 256 -22.73 -36.86 18.13
CA THR A 256 -22.75 -38.33 18.14
C THR A 256 -22.48 -38.89 19.53
N MET A 257 -21.52 -38.33 20.27
CA MET A 257 -21.28 -38.71 21.67
C MET A 257 -22.47 -38.39 22.59
N GLU A 258 -23.13 -37.25 22.41
CA GLU A 258 -24.31 -36.88 23.19
C GLU A 258 -25.49 -37.79 22.88
N SER A 259 -25.73 -38.11 21.61
CA SER A 259 -26.74 -39.08 21.17
C SER A 259 -26.51 -40.46 21.78
N VAL A 260 -25.27 -40.94 21.80
CA VAL A 260 -24.90 -42.21 22.45
C VAL A 260 -25.15 -42.17 23.96
N ARG A 261 -24.87 -41.05 24.64
CA ARG A 261 -25.17 -40.89 26.08
C ARG A 261 -26.67 -40.94 26.33
N LYS A 262 -27.48 -40.21 25.56
CA LYS A 262 -28.96 -40.23 25.66
C LYS A 262 -29.52 -41.64 25.47
N LEU A 263 -29.01 -42.40 24.50
CA LEU A 263 -29.39 -43.81 24.27
C LEU A 263 -29.07 -44.73 25.48
N ARG A 264 -27.93 -44.51 26.13
CA ARG A 264 -27.54 -45.28 27.33
C ARG A 264 -28.45 -44.98 28.54
N ASP A 265 -28.89 -43.74 28.71
CA ASP A 265 -29.75 -43.37 29.83
C ASP A 265 -31.17 -43.93 29.66
N VAL A 266 -31.71 -43.91 28.44
CA VAL A 266 -33.02 -44.52 28.13
C VAL A 266 -33.02 -46.04 28.36
N THR A 267 -31.92 -46.72 28.07
CA THR A 267 -31.81 -48.18 28.26
C THR A 267 -31.65 -48.57 29.74
N ARG A 268 -31.12 -47.67 30.59
CA ARG A 268 -31.00 -47.91 32.04
C ARG A 268 -32.33 -47.82 32.78
N HIS A 269 -33.24 -46.94 32.35
CA HIS A 269 -34.56 -46.76 32.99
C HIS A 269 -35.60 -47.83 32.63
N LYS A 270 -35.26 -48.81 31.79
CA LYS A 270 -36.13 -49.95 31.43
C LYS A 270 -35.89 -51.22 32.26
N LYS A 271 -35.11 -51.14 33.34
CA LYS A 271 -34.93 -52.21 34.34
C LYS A 271 -35.59 -51.81 35.65
#